data_AF-A0AAV3Y866-F1
#
_entry.id   AF-A0AAV3Y866-F1
#
_cell.length_a   1.000
_cell.length_b   1.000
_cell.length_c   1.000
_cell.angle_alpha   90.00
_cell.angle_beta   90.00
_cell.angle_gamma   90.00
#
_symmetry.space_group_name_H-M   'P 1'
#
loop_
_entity.id
_entity.type
_entity.pdbx_description
1 polymer ?
#
loop_
_entity_poly.entity_id
_entity_poly.type
_entity_poly.pdbx_seq_one_letter_code
_entity_poly.pdbx_strand_id
1 'polypeptide(L)'
;MSELDLYARYLDMGAKLSKSGDDLAAWVEDKVRQDMERNDRQIEREKQREEREERESQRQLKREERESQRQLGCRKLEMETQLKNIELESKHHVDTATPRQGYGTQKPKIPLLFDPSQVDLYLGRFERHATAFGWHESE
;
A
#
# COMPACT_ATOMS: atom_id res chain seq x y z
N MET A 1 17.80 26.14 -29.22
CA MET A 1 18.07 26.98 -30.39
C MET A 1 19.00 28.08 -29.91
N SER A 2 20.17 28.26 -30.53
CA SER A 2 21.12 29.26 -30.04
C SER A 2 20.75 30.65 -30.54
N GLU A 3 21.21 31.69 -29.84
CA GLU A 3 21.03 33.08 -30.26
C GLU A 3 21.60 33.31 -31.67
N LEU A 4 22.74 32.70 -31.98
CA LEU A 4 23.38 32.74 -33.31
C LEU A 4 22.48 32.15 -34.41
N ASP A 5 21.74 31.08 -34.11
CA ASP A 5 20.79 30.49 -35.06
C ASP A 5 19.62 31.44 -35.34
N LEU A 6 19.15 32.16 -34.32
CA LEU A 6 18.10 33.17 -34.47
C LEU A 6 18.59 34.35 -35.32
N TYR A 7 19.80 34.85 -35.07
CA TYR A 7 20.40 35.90 -35.89
C TYR A 7 20.52 35.47 -37.36
N ALA A 8 21.06 34.27 -37.63
CA ALA A 8 21.20 33.76 -38.99
C ALA A 8 19.84 33.65 -39.71
N ARG A 9 18.82 33.13 -39.00
CA ARG A 9 17.46 33.02 -39.53
C ARG A 9 16.84 34.38 -39.84
N TYR A 10 16.99 35.35 -38.95
CA TYR A 10 16.42 36.68 -39.13
C TYR A 10 17.20 37.50 -40.17
N LEU A 11 18.50 37.32 -40.31
CA LEU A 11 19.28 37.93 -41.39
C LEU A 11 18.77 37.47 -42.77
N ASP A 12 18.58 36.17 -42.97
CA ASP A 12 18.02 35.62 -44.22
C ASP A 12 16.58 36.11 -44.48
N MET A 13 15.76 36.16 -43.42
CA MET A 13 14.37 36.62 -43.52
C MET A 13 14.28 38.12 -43.83
N GLY A 14 15.11 38.94 -43.20
CA GLY A 14 15.16 40.38 -43.44
C GLY A 14 15.69 40.71 -44.84
N ALA A 15 16.66 39.96 -45.34
CA ALA A 15 17.14 40.08 -46.72
C ALA A 15 16.01 39.75 -47.73
N LYS A 16 15.21 38.71 -47.48
CA LYS A 16 14.03 38.37 -48.29
C LYS A 16 12.95 39.45 -48.27
N LEU A 17 12.87 40.22 -47.18
CA LEU A 17 11.97 41.37 -47.05
C LEU A 17 12.55 42.66 -47.64
N SER A 18 13.66 42.57 -48.38
CA SER A 18 14.36 43.72 -48.99
C SER A 18 14.82 44.77 -47.98
N LYS A 19 15.05 44.38 -46.71
CA LYS A 19 15.75 45.22 -45.74
C LYS A 19 17.26 45.12 -45.97
N SER A 20 17.96 46.24 -45.83
CA SER A 20 19.41 46.31 -46.05
C SER A 20 20.08 47.28 -45.09
N GLY A 21 21.38 47.10 -44.87
CA GLY A 21 22.19 48.01 -44.04
C GLY A 21 21.64 48.11 -42.61
N ASP A 22 21.60 49.34 -42.09
CA ASP A 22 21.20 49.62 -40.71
C ASP A 22 19.74 49.21 -40.40
N ASP A 23 18.84 49.34 -41.38
CA ASP A 23 17.43 48.93 -41.25
C ASP A 23 17.26 47.40 -41.12
N LEU A 24 18.18 46.63 -41.70
CA LEU A 24 18.22 45.18 -41.53
C LEU A 24 18.75 44.83 -40.15
N ALA A 25 19.85 45.45 -39.73
CA ALA A 25 20.46 45.20 -38.42
C ALA A 25 19.47 45.47 -37.28
N ALA A 26 18.84 46.66 -37.28
CA ALA A 26 17.87 47.03 -36.24
C ALA A 26 16.64 46.10 -36.22
N TRP A 27 16.19 45.63 -37.38
CA TRP A 27 15.07 44.70 -37.46
C TRP A 27 15.43 43.31 -36.93
N VAL A 28 16.62 42.81 -37.25
CA VAL A 28 17.12 41.51 -36.75
C VAL A 28 17.27 41.55 -35.23
N GLU A 29 17.88 42.60 -34.68
CA GLU A 29 18.01 42.77 -33.24
C GLU A 29 16.66 42.79 -32.52
N ASP A 30 15.68 43.53 -33.05
CA ASP A 30 14.32 43.56 -32.48
C ASP A 30 13.65 42.18 -32.52
N LYS A 31 13.83 41.42 -33.60
CA LYS A 31 13.23 40.09 -33.75
C LYS A 31 13.88 39.06 -32.85
N VAL A 32 15.22 39.05 -32.76
CA VAL A 32 15.94 38.16 -31.85
C VAL A 32 15.52 38.44 -30.41
N ARG A 33 15.47 39.72 -30.00
CA ARG A 33 15.01 40.12 -28.66
C ARG A 33 13.59 39.62 -28.38
N GLN A 34 12.65 39.84 -29.29
CA GLN A 34 11.26 39.40 -29.13
C GLN A 34 11.13 37.88 -28.95
N ASP A 35 11.90 37.10 -29.71
CA ASP A 35 11.86 35.64 -29.62
C ASP A 35 12.53 35.12 -28.35
N MET A 36 13.64 35.73 -27.92
CA MET A 36 14.28 35.43 -26.65
C MET A 36 13.33 35.70 -25.48
N GLU A 37 12.67 36.87 -25.45
CA GLU A 37 11.69 37.19 -24.40
C GLU A 37 10.50 36.20 -24.38
N ARG A 38 10.05 35.74 -25.55
CA ARG A 38 8.98 34.73 -25.64
C ARG A 38 9.44 33.39 -25.10
N ASN A 39 10.66 32.98 -25.46
CA ASN A 39 11.25 31.74 -24.98
C ASN A 39 11.43 31.77 -23.46
N ASP A 40 11.94 32.86 -22.91
CA ASP A 40 12.10 33.04 -21.46
C ASP A 40 10.75 32.96 -20.72
N ARG A 41 9.72 33.64 -21.25
CA ARG A 41 8.36 33.54 -20.69
C ARG A 41 7.77 32.14 -20.79
N GLN A 42 8.08 31.39 -21.84
CA GLN A 42 7.63 30.01 -21.98
C GLN A 42 8.32 29.11 -20.95
N ILE A 43 9.63 29.23 -20.81
CA ILE A 43 10.43 28.50 -19.82
C ILE A 43 9.92 28.80 -18.40
N GLU A 44 9.62 30.06 -18.10
CA GLU A 44 9.07 30.45 -16.79
C GLU A 44 7.70 29.81 -16.53
N ARG A 45 6.81 29.79 -17.54
CA ARG A 45 5.51 29.12 -17.42
C ARG A 45 5.63 27.62 -17.24
N GLU A 46 6.56 26.98 -17.95
CA GLU A 46 6.83 25.54 -17.81
C GLU A 46 7.36 25.23 -16.41
N LYS A 47 8.32 26.02 -15.89
CA LYS A 47 8.79 25.89 -14.51
C LYS A 47 7.67 26.07 -13.48
N GLN A 48 6.82 27.07 -13.63
CA GLN A 48 5.68 27.27 -12.73
C GLN A 48 4.68 26.11 -12.79
N ARG A 49 4.51 25.51 -13.97
CA ARG A 49 3.64 24.35 -14.14
C ARG A 49 4.23 23.12 -13.46
N GLU A 50 5.51 22.84 -13.67
CA GLU A 50 6.23 21.75 -12.98
C GLU A 50 6.17 21.91 -11.47
N GLU A 51 6.41 23.11 -10.93
CA GLU A 51 6.33 23.38 -9.49
C GLU A 51 4.91 23.16 -8.94
N ARG A 52 3.86 23.50 -9.72
CA ARG A 52 2.47 23.22 -9.33
C ARG A 52 2.19 21.71 -9.33
N GLU A 53 2.59 21.01 -10.39
CA GLU A 53 2.38 19.56 -10.51
C GLU A 53 3.11 18.80 -9.39
N GLU A 54 4.34 19.20 -9.05
CA GLU A 54 5.09 18.63 -7.93
C GLU A 54 4.37 18.86 -6.59
N ARG A 55 3.88 20.08 -6.34
CA ARG A 55 3.11 20.39 -5.13
C ARG A 55 1.80 19.60 -5.04
N GLU A 56 1.11 19.41 -6.15
CA GLU A 56 -0.11 18.61 -6.19
C GLU A 56 0.18 17.13 -5.93
N SER A 57 1.24 16.59 -6.55
CA SER A 57 1.70 15.21 -6.30
C SER A 57 2.05 14.98 -4.83
N GLN A 58 2.84 15.88 -4.21
CA GLN A 58 3.17 15.79 -2.79
C GLN A 58 1.93 15.87 -1.88
N ARG A 59 0.95 16.72 -2.22
CA ARG A 59 -0.31 16.80 -1.48
C ARG A 59 -1.11 15.52 -1.59
N GLN A 60 -1.11 14.89 -2.76
CA GLN A 60 -1.83 13.64 -3.00
C GLN A 60 -1.18 12.48 -2.24
N LEU A 61 0.14 12.33 -2.32
CA LEU A 61 0.89 11.36 -1.52
C LEU A 61 0.60 11.48 -0.03
N LYS A 62 0.58 12.71 0.51
CA LYS A 62 0.27 12.95 1.93
C LYS A 62 -1.18 12.60 2.28
N ARG A 63 -2.12 12.74 1.35
CA ARG A 63 -3.52 12.31 1.56
C ARG A 63 -3.62 10.80 1.58
N GLU A 64 -3.01 10.13 0.61
CA GLU A 64 -2.98 8.67 0.51
C GLU A 64 -2.31 8.04 1.73
N GLU A 65 -1.20 8.60 2.21
CA GLU A 65 -0.54 8.14 3.44
C GLU A 65 -1.44 8.27 4.67
N ARG A 66 -2.13 9.41 4.82
CA ARG A 66 -3.07 9.63 5.93
C ARG A 66 -4.26 8.68 5.88
N GLU A 67 -4.78 8.42 4.68
CA GLU A 67 -5.89 7.49 4.50
C GLU A 67 -5.46 6.05 4.78
N SER A 68 -4.30 5.64 4.28
CA SER A 68 -3.70 4.33 4.57
C SER A 68 -3.48 4.13 6.08
N GLN A 69 -2.94 5.13 6.78
CA GLN A 69 -2.79 5.05 8.24
C GLN A 69 -4.13 4.91 8.97
N ARG A 70 -5.18 5.61 8.52
CA ARG A 70 -6.52 5.46 9.11
C ARG A 70 -7.08 4.06 8.89
N GLN A 71 -6.98 3.53 7.68
CA GLN A 71 -7.43 2.16 7.37
C GLN A 71 -6.68 1.12 8.19
N LEU A 72 -5.36 1.25 8.34
CA LEU A 72 -4.56 0.39 9.20
C LEU A 72 -4.99 0.48 10.67
N GLY A 73 -5.31 1.68 11.16
CA GLY A 73 -5.85 1.89 12.50
C GLY A 73 -7.19 1.19 12.72
N CYS A 74 -8.14 1.37 11.80
CA CYS A 74 -9.44 0.69 11.84
C CYS A 74 -9.29 -0.83 11.83
N ARG A 75 -8.45 -1.37 10.93
CA ARG A 75 -8.21 -2.82 10.84
C ARG A 75 -7.59 -3.40 12.11
N LYS A 76 -6.65 -2.68 12.74
CA LYS A 76 -6.08 -3.08 14.03
C LYS A 76 -7.16 -3.13 15.13
N LEU A 77 -8.02 -2.11 15.18
CA LEU A 77 -9.12 -2.07 16.16
C LEU A 77 -10.15 -3.19 15.94
N GLU A 78 -10.48 -3.48 14.68
CA GLU A 78 -11.35 -4.61 14.33
C GLU A 78 -10.74 -5.95 14.77
N MET A 79 -9.45 -6.17 14.52
CA MET A 79 -8.77 -7.37 15.01
C MET A 79 -8.75 -7.45 16.54
N GLU A 80 -8.48 -6.34 17.23
CA GLU A 80 -8.46 -6.31 18.70
C GLU A 80 -9.84 -6.65 19.28
N THR A 81 -10.91 -6.11 18.70
CA THR A 81 -12.28 -6.42 19.14
C THR A 81 -12.65 -7.88 18.86
N GLN A 82 -12.26 -8.44 17.70
CA GLN A 82 -12.45 -9.86 17.41
C GLN A 82 -11.72 -10.77 18.42
N LEU A 83 -10.44 -10.48 18.71
CA LEU A 83 -9.68 -11.24 19.70
C LEU A 83 -10.31 -11.18 21.10
N LYS A 84 -10.79 -9.99 21.50
CA LYS A 84 -11.49 -9.81 22.78
C LYS A 84 -12.81 -10.58 22.86
N ASN A 85 -13.57 -10.62 21.76
CA ASN A 85 -14.80 -11.40 21.68
C ASN A 85 -14.52 -12.89 21.82
N ILE A 86 -13.49 -13.41 21.13
CA ILE A 86 -13.05 -14.80 21.26
C ILE A 86 -12.63 -15.11 22.72
N GLU A 87 -11.92 -14.19 23.38
CA GLU A 87 -11.54 -14.35 24.78
C GLU A 87 -12.77 -14.40 25.72
N LEU A 88 -13.77 -13.56 25.47
CA LEU A 88 -15.03 -13.55 26.23
C LEU A 88 -15.83 -14.84 25.99
N GLU A 89 -15.98 -15.28 24.75
CA GLU A 89 -16.64 -16.53 24.39
C GLU A 89 -15.95 -17.73 25.04
N SER A 90 -14.62 -17.77 25.01
CA SER A 90 -13.81 -18.79 25.67
C SER A 90 -14.06 -18.84 27.18
N LYS A 91 -14.10 -17.67 27.85
CA LYS A 91 -14.40 -17.59 29.30
C LYS A 91 -15.83 -18.03 29.62
N HIS A 92 -16.82 -17.61 28.82
CA HIS A 92 -18.22 -18.00 29.03
C HIS A 92 -18.49 -19.48 28.76
N HIS A 93 -17.73 -20.13 27.88
CA HIS A 93 -17.85 -21.57 27.62
C HIS A 93 -17.31 -22.44 28.77
N VAL A 94 -16.45 -21.90 29.64
CA VAL A 94 -15.96 -22.58 30.85
C VAL A 94 -17.00 -22.48 31.98
N ASP A 95 -17.74 -21.38 32.06
CA ASP A 95 -18.71 -21.12 33.15
C ASP A 95 -20.12 -21.70 32.91
N THR A 96 -20.46 -22.05 31.66
CA THR A 96 -21.76 -22.67 31.30
C THR A 96 -21.71 -24.19 31.16
N ALA A 97 -20.59 -24.82 31.51
CA ALA A 97 -20.55 -26.26 31.70
C ALA A 97 -21.42 -26.64 32.91
N THR A 98 -22.69 -26.90 32.63
CA THR A 98 -23.63 -27.50 33.58
C THR A 98 -22.97 -28.75 34.14
N PRO A 99 -22.85 -28.94 35.46
CA PRO A 99 -22.35 -30.18 36.00
C PRO A 99 -23.36 -31.26 35.58
N ARG A 100 -23.00 -32.08 34.59
CA ARG A 100 -23.75 -33.31 34.31
C ARG A 100 -23.77 -34.08 35.63
N GLN A 101 -24.91 -34.09 36.31
CA GLN A 101 -25.22 -35.09 37.32
C GLN A 101 -25.19 -36.44 36.60
N GLY A 102 -24.05 -37.11 36.71
CA GLY A 102 -23.81 -38.42 36.14
C GLY A 102 -22.70 -39.05 36.94
N TYR A 103 -23.07 -40.08 37.71
CA TYR A 103 -22.25 -41.19 38.23
C TYR A 103 -20.75 -41.03 38.02
N GLY A 104 -19.98 -40.96 39.11
CA GLY A 104 -18.53 -40.79 39.11
C GLY A 104 -17.82 -41.52 37.97
N THR A 105 -17.62 -40.80 36.86
CA THR A 105 -16.74 -41.24 35.79
C THR A 105 -15.34 -41.00 36.31
N GLN A 106 -14.72 -42.07 36.81
CA GLN A 106 -13.26 -42.14 36.90
C GLN A 106 -12.73 -41.63 35.56
N LYS A 107 -12.09 -40.44 35.57
CA LYS A 107 -11.35 -39.99 34.40
C LYS A 107 -10.42 -41.13 34.04
N PRO A 108 -10.50 -41.69 32.82
CA PRO A 108 -9.61 -42.78 32.46
C PRO A 108 -8.19 -42.25 32.63
N LYS A 109 -7.40 -42.94 33.45
CA LYS A 109 -5.97 -42.63 33.57
C LYS A 109 -5.35 -42.98 32.24
N ILE A 110 -5.23 -41.99 31.36
CA ILE A 110 -4.47 -42.10 30.13
C ILE A 110 -3.04 -42.40 30.56
N PRO A 111 -2.48 -43.59 30.24
CA PRO A 111 -1.11 -43.90 30.60
C PRO A 111 -0.18 -42.89 29.91
N LEU A 112 0.68 -42.23 30.66
CA LEU A 112 1.69 -41.36 30.05
C LEU A 112 2.59 -42.23 29.15
N LEU A 113 2.72 -41.84 27.89
CA LEU A 113 3.60 -42.51 26.96
C LEU A 113 5.06 -42.26 27.38
N PHE A 114 5.64 -43.22 28.09
CA PHE A 114 7.02 -43.11 28.59
C PHE A 114 8.07 -43.49 27.54
N ASP A 115 7.68 -44.24 26.49
CA ASP A 115 8.58 -44.77 25.48
C ASP A 115 8.01 -44.57 24.05
N PRO A 116 8.72 -43.85 23.16
CA PRO A 116 8.32 -43.64 21.77
C PRO A 116 8.19 -44.91 20.93
N SER A 117 8.79 -46.02 21.35
CA SER A 117 8.69 -47.31 20.64
C SER A 117 7.34 -48.02 20.86
N GLN A 118 6.52 -47.55 21.80
CA GLN A 118 5.23 -48.17 22.16
C GLN A 118 4.01 -47.37 21.70
N VAL A 119 4.20 -46.44 20.76
CA VAL A 119 3.14 -45.58 20.22
C VAL A 119 1.98 -46.40 19.66
N ASP A 120 2.26 -47.47 18.89
CA ASP A 120 1.21 -48.30 18.28
C ASP A 120 0.35 -49.03 19.32
N LEU A 121 0.99 -49.51 20.40
CA LEU A 121 0.31 -50.15 21.53
C LEU A 121 -0.53 -49.15 22.34
N TYR A 122 -0.08 -47.90 22.44
CA TYR A 122 -0.81 -46.82 23.08
C TYR A 122 -2.02 -46.39 22.26
N LEU A 123 -1.85 -46.20 20.95
CA LEU A 123 -2.95 -45.88 20.03
C LEU A 123 -4.01 -46.98 20.02
N GLY A 124 -3.63 -48.25 19.96
CA GLY A 124 -4.60 -49.36 20.01
C GLY A 124 -5.33 -49.52 21.36
N ARG A 125 -4.81 -48.95 22.46
CA ARG A 125 -5.55 -48.86 23.73
C ARG A 125 -6.49 -47.65 23.74
N PHE A 126 -6.05 -46.54 23.17
CA PHE A 126 -6.85 -45.34 23.01
C PHE A 126 -8.06 -45.59 22.10
N GLU A 127 -7.89 -46.28 20.97
CA GLU A 127 -8.98 -46.63 20.05
C GLU A 127 -10.03 -47.51 20.71
N ARG A 128 -9.61 -48.58 21.40
CA ARG A 128 -10.55 -49.43 22.17
C ARG A 128 -11.34 -48.64 23.20
N HIS A 129 -10.69 -47.66 23.82
CA HIS A 129 -11.34 -46.76 24.76
C HIS A 129 -12.31 -45.81 24.06
N ALA A 130 -11.90 -45.19 22.96
CA ALA A 130 -12.76 -44.32 22.15
C ALA A 130 -14.02 -45.07 21.66
N THR A 131 -13.87 -46.31 21.19
CA THR A 131 -15.00 -47.18 20.81
C THR A 131 -15.92 -47.50 21.99
N ALA A 132 -15.38 -47.85 23.16
CA ALA A 132 -16.19 -48.14 24.35
C ALA A 132 -17.00 -46.93 24.84
N PHE A 133 -16.54 -45.72 24.56
CA PHE A 133 -17.22 -44.46 24.89
C PHE A 133 -18.04 -43.88 23.74
N GLY A 134 -18.16 -44.60 22.62
CA GLY A 134 -18.96 -44.18 21.46
C GLY A 134 -18.41 -42.93 20.78
N TRP A 135 -17.11 -42.67 20.88
CA TRP A 135 -16.43 -41.59 20.16
C TRP A 135 -16.24 -42.04 18.71
N HIS A 136 -17.32 -41.98 17.94
CA HIS A 136 -17.25 -42.15 16.49
C HIS A 136 -16.97 -40.80 15.85
N GLU A 137 -16.16 -40.79 14.79
CA GLU A 137 -16.01 -39.61 13.94
C GLU A 137 -17.40 -39.25 13.39
N SER A 138 -17.84 -38.03 13.69
CA SER A 138 -19.01 -37.46 13.03
C SER A 138 -18.60 -37.20 11.57
N GLU A 139 -19.08 -38.03 10.65
CA GLU A 139 -19.04 -37.75 9.20
C GLU A 139 -19.80 -36.45 8.86
#